data_AF-A0A4U0U8Z6-F1
#
_entry.id   AF-A0A4U0U8Z6-F1
#
_cell.length_a   1.000
_cell.length_b   1.000
_cell.length_c   1.000
_cell.angle_alpha   90.00
_cell.angle_beta   90.00
_cell.angle_gamma   90.00
#
_symmetry.space_group_name_H-M   'P 1'
#
loop_
_entity.id
_entity.type
_entity.pdbx_description
1 polymer ?
#
loop_
_entity_poly.entity_id
_entity_poly.type
_entity_poly.pdbx_seq_one_letter_code
_entity_poly.pdbx_strand_id
1 'polypeptide(L)'
;MTNAFGRIPELDLSALSPKKAFIIGTLEKEIQLSFPKRVRDTLPADYHPLIPPSKENEIPEFKYNDDTTPYAKEGREMLQMLRKKAAEDEIQTVLNTVQQQALAHGTPDPLVPSTDIYMTSILSIGSKSLSHVLSTIDRCKERLLAVGAQSELARRQIITSVVNFWSDHLGTAVNIIDKLLNYTIVTPMSVIQWTLQDRMDRGRALASLLAYELVSITMFKVTNRVRQVLRERNNMALPYEQRQQIDEALPRERQGMRDLFAAIEDAVAGVAAGAQDEMVERYEDGDQEAEMVKMWGQKWLRVWRRKAAVEEAVVGELVIGPLEEPVVLPEAVAEVEAEDDMDQVA
;
A
#
# COMPACT_ATOMS: atom_id res chain seq x y z
N MET A 1 14.96 49.41 13.27
CA MET A 1 15.73 48.24 12.79
C MET A 1 15.07 47.01 13.37
N THR A 2 14.10 46.47 12.65
CA THR A 2 13.32 45.29 13.03
C THR A 2 14.18 44.05 12.81
N ASN A 3 14.33 43.22 13.84
CA ASN A 3 15.19 42.03 13.86
C ASN A 3 14.95 41.13 12.64
N ALA A 4 15.96 41.01 11.78
CA ALA A 4 16.07 39.97 10.75
C ALA A 4 16.63 38.64 11.33
N PHE A 5 16.27 38.34 12.59
CA PHE A 5 16.53 37.06 13.25
C PHE A 5 15.16 36.43 13.51
N GLY A 6 14.71 35.52 12.65
CA GLY A 6 13.43 34.84 12.87
C GLY A 6 12.92 34.01 11.70
N ARG A 7 13.10 34.46 10.45
CA ARG A 7 12.54 33.76 9.29
C ARG A 7 13.32 32.49 8.99
N ILE A 8 12.62 31.36 8.88
CA ILE A 8 13.18 30.07 8.51
C ILE A 8 13.05 29.90 6.98
N PRO A 9 14.11 30.16 6.19
CA PRO A 9 14.01 30.26 4.73
C PRO A 9 13.61 28.93 4.08
N GLU A 10 13.92 27.79 4.72
CA GLU A 10 13.47 26.48 4.27
C GLU A 10 11.95 26.34 4.19
N LEU A 11 11.19 27.16 4.93
CA LEU A 11 9.74 27.13 4.90
C LEU A 11 9.15 27.84 3.67
N ASP A 12 9.91 28.69 3.01
CA ASP A 12 9.48 29.37 1.77
C ASP A 12 9.81 28.56 0.51
N LEU A 13 10.53 27.43 0.65
CA LEU A 13 10.88 26.56 -0.48
C LEU A 13 9.66 25.78 -0.99
N SER A 14 9.65 25.47 -2.28
CA SER A 14 8.72 24.51 -2.89
C SER A 14 8.72 23.19 -2.12
N ALA A 15 7.55 22.53 -2.02
CA ALA A 15 7.40 21.21 -1.41
C ALA A 15 8.26 20.13 -2.10
N LEU A 16 8.72 20.39 -3.33
CA LEU A 16 9.65 19.52 -4.07
C LEU A 16 11.10 19.66 -3.60
N SER A 17 11.45 20.74 -2.89
CA SER A 17 12.77 20.87 -2.30
C SER A 17 12.99 19.80 -1.24
N PRO A 18 14.10 19.03 -1.27
CA PRO A 18 14.38 18.01 -0.26
C PRO A 18 14.31 18.50 1.18
N LYS A 19 14.69 19.76 1.43
CA LYS A 19 14.61 20.36 2.77
C LYS A 19 13.15 20.55 3.22
N LYS A 20 12.30 21.11 2.35
CA LYS A 20 10.88 21.33 2.66
C LYS A 20 10.13 20.00 2.75
N ALA A 21 10.37 19.07 1.83
CA ALA A 21 9.82 17.72 1.84
C ALA A 21 10.18 16.99 3.15
N PHE A 22 11.44 17.10 3.60
CA PHE A 22 11.87 16.55 4.88
C PHE A 22 11.12 17.18 6.05
N ILE A 23 11.00 18.51 6.11
CA ILE A 23 10.23 19.20 7.16
C ILE A 23 8.78 18.71 7.20
N ILE A 24 8.08 18.70 6.06
CA ILE A 24 6.69 18.23 5.98
C ILE A 24 6.59 16.78 6.46
N GLY A 25 7.45 15.89 5.94
CA GLY A 25 7.45 14.48 6.34
C GLY A 25 7.75 14.26 7.82
N THR A 26 8.68 15.01 8.41
CA THR A 26 8.98 14.94 9.85
C THR A 26 7.78 15.39 10.68
N LEU A 27 7.12 16.48 10.30
CA LEU A 27 5.93 16.95 11.00
C LEU A 27 4.79 15.91 10.94
N GLU A 28 4.55 15.30 9.78
CA GLU A 28 3.57 14.21 9.66
C GLU A 28 3.90 13.04 10.62
N LYS A 29 5.19 12.69 10.77
CA LYS A 29 5.63 11.65 11.70
C LYS A 29 5.50 12.05 13.16
N GLU A 30 5.82 13.28 13.51
CA GLU A 30 5.62 13.77 14.88
C GLU A 30 4.13 13.82 15.25
N ILE A 31 3.28 14.24 14.32
CA ILE A 31 1.82 14.24 14.51
C ILE A 31 1.32 12.81 14.67
N GLN A 32 1.81 11.86 13.87
CA GLN A 32 1.43 10.44 14.02
C GLN A 32 1.81 9.86 15.39
N LEU A 33 2.89 10.35 15.99
CA LEU A 33 3.37 9.93 17.31
C LEU A 33 2.84 10.79 18.46
N SER A 34 2.03 11.82 18.17
CA SER A 34 1.55 12.80 19.13
C SER A 34 0.18 13.34 18.70
N PHE A 35 -0.11 14.61 18.99
CA PHE A 35 -1.32 15.29 18.54
C PHE A 35 -0.94 16.61 17.85
N PRO A 36 -1.66 17.02 16.79
CA PRO A 36 -1.30 18.21 16.00
C PRO A 36 -1.10 19.46 16.85
N LYS A 37 -2.01 19.72 17.79
CA LYS A 37 -1.92 20.85 18.73
C LYS A 37 -0.62 20.81 19.56
N ARG A 38 -0.27 19.64 20.11
CA ARG A 38 0.95 19.49 20.93
C ARG A 38 2.21 19.70 20.11
N VAL A 39 2.27 19.15 18.89
CA VAL A 39 3.41 19.36 17.98
C VAL A 39 3.53 20.85 17.65
N ARG A 40 2.41 21.49 17.29
CA ARG A 40 2.34 22.92 17.00
C ARG A 40 2.84 23.78 18.17
N ASP A 41 2.40 23.50 19.40
CA ASP A 41 2.81 24.24 20.60
C ASP A 41 4.32 24.13 20.91
N THR A 42 5.01 23.14 20.36
CA THR A 42 6.48 22.96 20.52
C THR A 42 7.31 23.67 19.46
N LEU A 43 6.70 24.21 18.42
CA LEU A 43 7.39 24.78 17.25
C LEU A 43 7.31 26.31 17.21
N PRO A 44 8.28 26.98 16.56
CA PRO A 44 8.15 28.39 16.21
C PRO A 44 6.91 28.67 15.35
N ALA A 45 6.34 29.87 15.48
CA ALA A 45 5.10 30.26 14.80
C ALA A 45 5.16 30.11 13.26
N ASP A 46 6.35 30.25 12.67
CA ASP A 46 6.57 30.10 11.22
C ASP A 46 6.21 28.69 10.70
N TYR A 47 6.27 27.64 11.54
CA TYR A 47 5.88 26.27 11.15
C TYR A 47 4.37 26.04 11.20
N HIS A 48 3.62 26.87 11.93
CA HIS A 48 2.18 26.66 12.15
C HIS A 48 1.35 26.52 10.87
N PRO A 49 1.65 27.22 9.74
CA PRO A 49 0.94 26.99 8.48
C PRO A 49 1.05 25.56 7.93
N LEU A 50 2.07 24.79 8.32
CA LEU A 50 2.23 23.38 7.94
C LEU A 50 1.40 22.42 8.80
N ILE A 51 0.79 22.91 9.87
CA ILE A 51 -0.09 22.15 10.76
C ILE A 51 -1.44 22.87 10.81
N PRO A 52 -2.23 22.80 9.72
CA PRO A 52 -3.51 23.50 9.65
C PRO A 52 -4.48 22.98 10.73
N PRO A 53 -5.44 23.80 11.17
CA PRO A 53 -6.45 23.39 12.15
C PRO A 53 -7.26 22.16 11.73
N SER A 54 -7.39 21.88 10.42
CA SER A 54 -8.05 20.67 9.92
C SER A 54 -7.45 19.39 10.47
N LYS A 55 -6.12 19.36 10.70
CA LYS A 55 -5.43 18.21 11.30
C LYS A 55 -5.87 17.95 12.75
N GLU A 56 -6.42 18.93 13.46
CA GLU A 56 -6.96 18.72 14.81
C GLU A 56 -8.31 17.96 14.80
N ASN A 57 -8.98 17.88 13.65
CA ASN A 57 -10.20 17.10 13.50
C ASN A 57 -9.86 15.61 13.45
N GLU A 58 -10.10 14.88 14.53
CA GLU A 58 -9.85 13.43 14.59
C GLU A 58 -10.80 12.63 13.67
N ILE A 59 -11.99 13.18 13.39
CA ILE A 59 -13.00 12.57 12.53
C ILE A 59 -13.07 13.38 11.23
N PRO A 60 -12.65 12.82 10.09
CA PRO A 60 -12.75 13.50 8.81
C PRO A 60 -14.20 13.76 8.41
N GLU A 61 -14.40 14.84 7.66
CA GLU A 61 -15.72 15.16 7.11
C GLU A 61 -16.16 14.13 6.07
N PHE A 62 -17.42 13.73 6.15
CA PHE A 62 -18.01 12.87 5.12
C PHE A 62 -18.37 13.71 3.90
N LYS A 63 -17.56 13.63 2.84
CA LYS A 63 -17.70 14.46 1.63
C LYS A 63 -19.11 14.51 1.01
N TYR A 64 -19.88 13.41 1.09
CA TYR A 64 -21.24 13.36 0.54
C TYR A 64 -22.30 14.10 1.40
N ASN A 65 -21.89 14.72 2.51
CA ASN A 65 -22.73 15.72 3.18
C ASN A 65 -22.84 17.02 2.36
N ASP A 66 -21.89 17.28 1.47
CA ASP A 66 -21.94 18.40 0.53
C ASP A 66 -22.75 18.00 -0.71
N ASP A 67 -23.86 18.71 -0.94
CA ASP A 67 -24.77 18.50 -2.07
C ASP A 67 -24.10 18.76 -3.44
N THR A 68 -22.97 19.46 -3.48
CA THR A 68 -22.18 19.68 -4.71
C THR A 68 -21.32 18.47 -5.08
N THR A 69 -21.10 17.54 -4.16
CA THR A 69 -20.36 16.30 -4.44
C THR A 69 -21.19 15.39 -5.35
N PRO A 70 -20.63 14.87 -6.45
CA PRO A 70 -21.32 13.89 -7.29
C PRO A 70 -21.85 12.72 -6.47
N TYR A 71 -23.09 12.31 -6.73
CA TYR A 71 -23.76 11.21 -6.02
C TYR A 71 -23.96 11.44 -4.50
N ALA A 72 -24.00 12.70 -4.03
CA ALA A 72 -24.18 13.03 -2.61
C ALA A 72 -25.45 12.41 -1.97
N LYS A 73 -26.54 12.30 -2.74
CA LYS A 73 -27.77 11.68 -2.27
C LYS A 73 -27.54 10.18 -1.99
N GLU A 74 -27.02 9.46 -2.96
CA GLU A 74 -26.72 8.03 -2.88
C GLU A 74 -25.63 7.75 -1.83
N GLY A 75 -24.66 8.66 -1.68
CA GLY A 75 -23.66 8.62 -0.62
C GLY A 75 -24.24 8.66 0.79
N ARG A 76 -25.17 9.60 1.04
CA ARG A 76 -25.88 9.69 2.33
C ARG A 76 -26.79 8.49 2.57
N GLU A 77 -27.46 8.00 1.53
CA GLU A 77 -28.29 6.80 1.60
C GLU A 77 -27.45 5.56 1.95
N MET A 78 -26.33 5.35 1.26
CA MET A 78 -25.39 4.26 1.54
C MET A 78 -24.88 4.29 2.98
N LEU A 79 -24.50 5.48 3.48
CA LEU A 79 -24.08 5.66 4.87
C LEU A 79 -25.16 5.22 5.87
N GLN A 80 -26.43 5.57 5.61
CA GLN A 80 -27.55 5.17 6.47
C GLN A 80 -27.80 3.66 6.42
N MET A 81 -27.76 3.05 5.24
CA MET A 81 -27.94 1.61 5.06
C MET A 81 -26.86 0.80 5.78
N LEU A 82 -25.59 1.19 5.63
CA LEU A 82 -24.48 0.54 6.32
C LEU A 82 -24.54 0.73 7.85
N ARG A 83 -25.04 1.87 8.35
CA ARG A 83 -25.27 2.07 9.80
C ARG A 83 -26.37 1.16 10.34
N LYS A 84 -27.45 0.97 9.57
CA LYS A 84 -28.57 0.10 9.93
C LYS A 84 -28.28 -1.39 9.71
N LYS A 85 -27.13 -1.73 9.12
CA LYS A 85 -26.79 -3.10 8.69
C LYS A 85 -27.87 -3.67 7.77
N ALA A 86 -28.27 -2.86 6.80
CA ALA A 86 -29.23 -3.25 5.76
C ALA A 86 -28.78 -4.52 5.03
N ALA A 87 -29.74 -5.21 4.42
CA ALA A 87 -29.47 -6.39 3.63
C ALA A 87 -28.70 -6.04 2.34
N GLU A 88 -27.99 -7.03 1.81
CA GLU A 88 -27.04 -6.84 0.72
C GLU A 88 -27.69 -6.46 -0.61
N ASP A 89 -28.94 -6.86 -0.82
CA ASP A 89 -29.80 -6.50 -1.94
C ASP A 89 -30.23 -5.03 -1.90
N GLU A 90 -30.53 -4.49 -0.72
CA GLU A 90 -30.81 -3.05 -0.52
C GLU A 90 -29.55 -2.22 -0.85
N ILE A 91 -28.38 -2.64 -0.35
CA ILE A 91 -27.09 -2.02 -0.66
C ILE A 91 -26.83 -2.06 -2.17
N GLN A 92 -27.06 -3.21 -2.82
CA GLN A 92 -26.86 -3.38 -4.26
C GLN A 92 -27.74 -2.43 -5.08
N THR A 93 -28.96 -2.15 -4.63
CA THR A 93 -29.89 -1.24 -5.31
C THR A 93 -29.34 0.19 -5.40
N VAL A 94 -28.77 0.69 -4.30
CA VAL A 94 -28.13 2.02 -4.28
C VAL A 94 -26.91 2.04 -5.21
N LEU A 95 -26.06 1.00 -5.16
CA LEU A 95 -24.88 0.91 -6.02
C LEU A 95 -25.25 0.84 -7.51
N ASN A 96 -26.29 0.09 -7.86
CA ASN A 96 -26.80 0.01 -9.24
C ASN A 96 -27.28 1.38 -9.73
N THR A 97 -27.93 2.15 -8.87
CA THR A 97 -28.39 3.51 -9.20
C THR A 97 -27.20 4.41 -9.54
N VAL A 98 -26.14 4.38 -8.72
CA VAL A 98 -24.91 5.13 -8.98
C VAL A 98 -24.26 4.69 -10.29
N GLN A 99 -24.17 3.38 -10.52
CA GLN A 99 -23.57 2.84 -11.74
C GLN A 99 -24.34 3.25 -13.00
N GLN A 100 -25.67 3.23 -12.95
CA GLN A 100 -26.52 3.70 -14.05
C GLN A 100 -26.34 5.20 -14.33
N GLN A 101 -26.29 6.03 -13.29
CA GLN A 101 -26.01 7.46 -13.43
C GLN A 101 -24.59 7.71 -13.99
N ALA A 102 -23.60 6.95 -13.52
CA ALA A 102 -22.22 7.04 -14.01
C ALA A 102 -22.11 6.69 -15.49
N LEU A 103 -22.80 5.62 -15.94
CA LEU A 103 -22.90 5.25 -17.34
C LEU A 103 -23.58 6.34 -18.17
N ALA A 104 -24.68 6.92 -17.67
CA ALA A 104 -25.39 8.00 -18.35
C ALA A 104 -24.52 9.26 -18.52
N HIS A 105 -23.58 9.50 -17.59
CA HIS A 105 -22.60 10.59 -17.67
C HIS A 105 -21.31 10.21 -18.43
N GLY A 106 -21.25 9.03 -19.06
CA GLY A 106 -20.10 8.60 -19.87
C GLY A 106 -18.88 8.16 -19.06
N THR A 107 -19.04 7.76 -17.80
CA THR A 107 -17.95 7.21 -16.99
C THR A 107 -17.54 5.84 -17.57
N PRO A 108 -16.26 5.63 -17.95
CA PRO A 108 -15.82 4.38 -18.58
C PRO A 108 -16.00 3.15 -17.70
N ASP A 109 -15.76 3.30 -16.39
CA ASP A 109 -15.96 2.25 -15.41
C ASP A 109 -16.94 2.73 -14.31
N PRO A 110 -18.21 2.35 -14.38
CA PRO A 110 -19.21 2.76 -13.40
C PRO A 110 -18.99 2.14 -12.01
N LEU A 111 -18.17 1.08 -11.89
CA LEU A 111 -17.83 0.52 -10.58
C LEU A 111 -17.07 1.54 -9.74
N VAL A 112 -16.21 2.37 -10.35
CA VAL A 112 -15.39 3.38 -9.67
C VAL A 112 -16.22 4.29 -8.73
N PRO A 113 -17.19 5.08 -9.22
CA PRO A 113 -17.98 5.95 -8.33
C PRO A 113 -18.80 5.17 -7.28
N SER A 114 -19.30 3.98 -7.63
CA SER A 114 -20.03 3.14 -6.67
C SER A 114 -19.14 2.60 -5.55
N THR A 115 -17.90 2.22 -5.87
CA THR A 115 -16.87 1.82 -4.91
C THR A 115 -16.46 2.98 -4.02
N ASP A 116 -16.32 4.18 -4.58
CA ASP A 116 -15.99 5.38 -3.82
C ASP A 116 -17.04 5.70 -2.75
N ILE A 117 -18.32 5.66 -3.12
CA ILE A 117 -19.44 5.83 -2.18
C ILE A 117 -19.41 4.77 -1.08
N TYR A 118 -19.25 3.50 -1.47
CA TYR A 118 -19.24 2.38 -0.53
C TYR A 118 -18.08 2.48 0.47
N MET A 119 -16.87 2.66 -0.04
CA MET A 119 -15.66 2.72 0.78
C MET A 119 -15.64 3.96 1.68
N THR A 120 -16.00 5.14 1.15
CA THR A 120 -16.09 6.37 1.96
C THR A 120 -17.12 6.21 3.09
N SER A 121 -18.24 5.53 2.83
CA SER A 121 -19.27 5.27 3.86
C SER A 121 -18.78 4.32 4.95
N ILE A 122 -18.04 3.26 4.58
CA ILE A 122 -17.36 2.35 5.53
C ILE A 122 -16.39 3.14 6.43
N LEU A 123 -15.56 4.00 5.84
CA LEU A 123 -14.58 4.80 6.57
C LEU A 123 -15.27 5.78 7.52
N SER A 124 -16.36 6.43 7.09
CA SER A 124 -17.13 7.34 7.94
C SER A 124 -17.72 6.65 9.16
N ILE A 125 -18.27 5.44 9.01
CA ILE A 125 -18.80 4.64 10.13
C ILE A 125 -17.67 4.21 11.08
N GLY A 126 -16.53 3.84 10.50
CA GLY A 126 -15.36 3.38 11.23
C GLY A 126 -14.47 4.46 11.85
N SER A 127 -14.76 5.74 11.59
CA SER A 127 -13.86 6.87 11.83
C SER A 127 -13.45 7.09 13.29
N LYS A 128 -14.19 6.53 14.26
CA LYS A 128 -13.92 6.70 15.69
C LYS A 128 -12.57 6.13 16.13
N SER A 129 -12.14 5.00 15.57
CA SER A 129 -10.81 4.43 15.85
C SER A 129 -10.43 3.37 14.83
N LEU A 130 -9.14 3.01 14.79
CA LEU A 130 -8.66 1.95 13.89
C LEU A 130 -9.41 0.63 14.08
N SER A 131 -9.78 0.26 15.30
CA SER A 131 -10.57 -0.95 15.56
C SER A 131 -11.98 -0.88 14.99
N HIS A 132 -12.64 0.28 15.03
CA HIS A 132 -13.98 0.45 14.48
C HIS A 132 -13.97 0.37 12.95
N VAL A 133 -12.99 1.00 12.29
CA VAL A 133 -12.86 0.89 10.83
C VAL A 133 -12.55 -0.53 10.39
N LEU A 134 -11.67 -1.25 11.10
CA LEU A 134 -11.39 -2.66 10.77
C LEU A 134 -12.62 -3.55 10.96
N SER A 135 -13.37 -3.39 12.06
CA SER A 135 -14.62 -4.12 12.27
C SER A 135 -15.66 -3.84 11.19
N THR A 136 -15.72 -2.60 10.69
CA THR A 136 -16.63 -2.22 9.60
C THR A 136 -16.17 -2.81 8.26
N ILE A 137 -14.87 -2.80 7.98
CA ILE A 137 -14.27 -3.43 6.80
C ILE A 137 -14.53 -4.94 6.81
N ASP A 138 -14.36 -5.61 7.95
CA ASP A 138 -14.57 -7.07 8.06
C ASP A 138 -16.01 -7.46 7.71
N ARG A 139 -17.00 -6.66 8.14
CA ARG A 139 -18.40 -6.88 7.76
C ARG A 139 -18.65 -6.73 6.26
N CYS A 140 -17.91 -5.84 5.60
CA CYS A 140 -18.07 -5.50 4.18
C CYS A 140 -17.06 -6.23 3.28
N LYS A 141 -16.26 -7.14 3.82
CA LYS A 141 -15.09 -7.72 3.17
C LYS A 141 -15.42 -8.50 1.90
N GLU A 142 -16.48 -9.29 1.92
CA GLU A 142 -16.90 -10.09 0.76
C GLU A 142 -17.15 -9.22 -0.48
N ARG A 143 -17.92 -8.14 -0.32
CA ARG A 143 -18.17 -7.18 -1.40
C ARG A 143 -16.89 -6.46 -1.83
N LEU A 144 -16.05 -6.02 -0.88
CA LEU A 144 -14.79 -5.34 -1.21
C LEU A 144 -13.84 -6.24 -2.01
N LEU A 145 -13.78 -7.54 -1.71
CA LEU A 145 -13.05 -8.52 -2.51
C LEU A 145 -13.65 -8.68 -3.91
N ALA A 146 -14.98 -8.75 -4.01
CA ALA A 146 -15.68 -8.88 -5.29
C ALA A 146 -15.44 -7.68 -6.22
N VAL A 147 -15.33 -6.45 -5.68
CA VAL A 147 -14.98 -5.25 -6.46
C VAL A 147 -13.65 -5.44 -7.16
N GLY A 148 -12.63 -5.89 -6.42
CA GLY A 148 -11.30 -6.08 -6.98
C GLY A 148 -11.22 -7.16 -8.06
N ALA A 149 -12.08 -8.17 -8.01
CA ALA A 149 -12.15 -9.21 -9.05
C ALA A 149 -12.82 -8.71 -10.34
N GLN A 150 -13.69 -7.71 -10.25
CA GLN A 150 -14.44 -7.17 -11.38
C GLN A 150 -13.71 -6.04 -12.10
N SER A 151 -13.00 -5.18 -11.37
CA SER A 151 -12.26 -4.07 -11.96
C SER A 151 -11.03 -3.68 -11.14
N GLU A 152 -9.88 -3.58 -11.81
CA GLU A 152 -8.66 -3.05 -11.24
C GLU A 152 -8.76 -1.54 -10.98
N LEU A 153 -9.48 -0.78 -11.82
CA LEU A 153 -9.71 0.65 -11.58
C LEU A 153 -10.55 0.86 -10.31
N ALA A 154 -11.58 0.05 -10.12
CA ALA A 154 -12.38 0.09 -8.90
C ALA A 154 -11.58 -0.38 -7.67
N ARG A 155 -10.69 -1.38 -7.81
CA ARG A 155 -9.75 -1.75 -6.75
C ARG A 155 -8.86 -0.58 -6.32
N ARG A 156 -8.29 0.14 -7.29
CA ARG A 156 -7.47 1.33 -7.02
C ARG A 156 -8.31 2.48 -6.46
N GLN A 157 -9.59 2.57 -6.82
CA GLN A 157 -10.51 3.53 -6.19
C GLN A 157 -10.70 3.28 -4.69
N ILE A 158 -10.61 2.04 -4.18
CA ILE A 158 -10.60 1.77 -2.74
C ILE A 158 -9.45 2.54 -2.07
N ILE A 159 -8.26 2.51 -2.68
CA ILE A 159 -7.06 3.21 -2.19
C ILE A 159 -7.28 4.73 -2.23
N THR A 160 -7.79 5.26 -3.36
CA THR A 160 -8.17 6.68 -3.48
C THR A 160 -9.12 7.12 -2.37
N SER A 161 -10.16 6.32 -2.10
CA SER A 161 -11.18 6.63 -1.10
C SER A 161 -10.58 6.68 0.31
N VAL A 162 -9.68 5.75 0.65
CA VAL A 162 -8.97 5.73 1.94
C VAL A 162 -8.07 6.94 2.11
N VAL A 163 -7.26 7.25 1.11
CA VAL A 163 -6.31 8.37 1.19
C VAL A 163 -7.03 9.71 1.22
N ASN A 164 -8.09 9.89 0.44
CA ASN A 164 -8.84 11.13 0.40
C ASN A 164 -9.59 11.36 1.73
N PHE A 165 -10.22 10.32 2.27
CA PHE A 165 -10.93 10.41 3.54
C PHE A 165 -9.98 10.75 4.70
N TRP A 166 -8.78 10.19 4.72
CA TRP A 166 -7.77 10.46 5.76
C TRP A 166 -6.67 11.41 5.29
N SER A 167 -7.00 12.38 4.44
CA SER A 167 -6.02 13.30 3.82
C SER A 167 -5.27 14.18 4.84
N ASP A 168 -5.91 14.56 5.94
CA ASP A 168 -5.26 15.25 7.06
C ASP A 168 -4.44 14.32 7.98
N HIS A 169 -4.70 13.01 7.93
CA HIS A 169 -4.12 11.99 8.82
C HIS A 169 -3.53 10.83 8.02
N LEU A 170 -2.52 11.12 7.20
CA LEU A 170 -1.98 10.18 6.21
C LEU A 170 -1.45 8.88 6.85
N GLY A 171 -0.94 8.93 8.08
CA GLY A 171 -0.53 7.73 8.83
C GLY A 171 -1.70 6.75 9.05
N THR A 172 -2.92 7.26 9.28
CA THR A 172 -4.12 6.42 9.39
C THR A 172 -4.49 5.80 8.04
N ALA A 173 -4.41 6.55 6.94
CA ALA A 173 -4.58 6.01 5.59
C ALA A 173 -3.59 4.87 5.30
N VAL A 174 -2.30 5.07 5.57
CA VAL A 174 -1.26 4.04 5.39
C VAL A 174 -1.57 2.78 6.20
N ASN A 175 -1.95 2.94 7.47
CA ASN A 175 -2.31 1.82 8.34
C ASN A 175 -3.54 1.05 7.82
N ILE A 176 -4.55 1.74 7.29
CA ILE A 176 -5.73 1.08 6.72
C ILE A 176 -5.34 0.32 5.45
N ILE A 177 -4.56 0.92 4.54
CA ILE A 177 -4.09 0.25 3.32
C ILE A 177 -3.25 -0.99 3.64
N ASP A 178 -2.38 -0.91 4.66
CA ASP A 178 -1.63 -2.07 5.18
C ASP A 178 -2.55 -3.23 5.57
N LYS A 179 -3.68 -2.91 6.23
CA LYS A 179 -4.67 -3.90 6.64
C LYS A 179 -5.46 -4.44 5.45
N LEU A 180 -5.81 -3.60 4.49
CA LEU A 180 -6.46 -4.04 3.25
C LEU A 180 -5.57 -5.00 2.43
N LEU A 181 -4.24 -4.81 2.45
CA LEU A 181 -3.28 -5.76 1.86
C LEU A 181 -3.33 -7.12 2.57
N ASN A 182 -3.39 -7.14 3.91
CA ASN A 182 -3.51 -8.41 4.67
C ASN A 182 -4.83 -9.14 4.37
N TYR A 183 -5.89 -8.39 4.05
CA TYR A 183 -7.18 -8.94 3.65
C TYR A 183 -7.29 -9.25 2.17
N THR A 184 -6.24 -8.99 1.39
CA THR A 184 -6.20 -9.13 -0.07
C THR A 184 -7.31 -8.35 -0.79
N ILE A 185 -7.89 -7.33 -0.15
CA ILE A 185 -8.89 -6.43 -0.76
C ILE A 185 -8.21 -5.55 -1.81
N VAL A 186 -6.99 -5.10 -1.50
CA VAL A 186 -6.07 -4.48 -2.46
C VAL A 186 -4.86 -5.40 -2.62
N THR A 187 -4.22 -5.36 -3.78
CA THR A 187 -3.02 -6.15 -4.07
C THR A 187 -1.77 -5.30 -3.97
N PRO A 188 -0.58 -5.91 -3.78
CA PRO A 188 0.67 -5.16 -3.83
C PRO A 188 0.82 -4.35 -5.12
N MET A 189 0.46 -4.95 -6.26
CA MET A 189 0.51 -4.28 -7.56
C MET A 189 -0.45 -3.10 -7.63
N SER A 190 -1.69 -3.24 -7.13
CA SER A 190 -2.67 -2.13 -7.15
C SER A 190 -2.19 -0.93 -6.35
N VAL A 191 -1.50 -1.15 -5.22
CA VAL A 191 -0.91 -0.07 -4.41
C VAL A 191 0.23 0.62 -5.13
N ILE A 192 1.11 -0.13 -5.80
CA ILE A 192 2.23 0.43 -6.58
C ILE A 192 1.69 1.24 -7.77
N GLN A 193 0.76 0.67 -8.55
CA GLN A 193 0.16 1.36 -9.69
C GLN A 193 -0.61 2.62 -9.27
N TRP A 194 -1.41 2.54 -8.21
CA TRP A 194 -2.10 3.72 -7.69
C TRP A 194 -1.11 4.82 -7.27
N THR A 195 -0.04 4.44 -6.56
CA THR A 195 0.93 5.42 -6.04
C THR A 195 1.80 6.04 -7.13
N LEU A 196 2.27 5.22 -8.08
CA LEU A 196 3.29 5.59 -9.06
C LEU A 196 2.75 5.80 -10.48
N GLN A 197 1.44 5.66 -10.68
CA GLN A 197 0.79 5.98 -11.95
C GLN A 197 -0.36 6.96 -11.73
N ASP A 198 -1.39 6.57 -10.97
CA ASP A 198 -2.59 7.41 -10.78
C ASP A 198 -2.29 8.70 -10.05
N ARG A 199 -1.46 8.63 -9.02
CA ARG A 199 -1.10 9.77 -8.17
C ARG A 199 0.25 10.40 -8.52
N MET A 200 0.94 9.91 -9.55
CA MET A 200 2.33 10.32 -9.82
C MET A 200 2.48 11.84 -9.98
N ASP A 201 1.43 12.52 -10.47
CA ASP A 201 1.39 13.98 -10.69
C ASP A 201 2.67 14.49 -11.37
N ARG A 202 2.95 13.95 -12.56
CA ARG A 202 4.16 14.22 -13.35
C ARG A 202 5.48 14.03 -12.59
N GLY A 203 5.48 13.26 -11.51
CA GLY A 203 6.64 12.98 -10.67
C GLY A 203 6.69 13.77 -9.36
N ARG A 204 5.80 14.75 -9.13
CA ARG A 204 5.74 15.52 -7.88
C ARG A 204 5.48 14.63 -6.66
N ALA A 205 4.69 13.57 -6.83
CA ALA A 205 4.39 12.63 -5.76
C ALA A 205 5.64 11.93 -5.21
N LEU A 206 6.74 11.86 -5.95
CA LEU A 206 7.98 11.25 -5.48
C LEU A 206 8.65 12.01 -4.32
N ALA A 207 8.31 13.29 -4.14
CA ALA A 207 8.73 14.08 -2.98
C ALA A 207 7.85 13.82 -1.73
N SER A 208 6.69 13.19 -1.89
CA SER A 208 5.73 12.95 -0.82
C SER A 208 6.16 11.78 0.07
N LEU A 209 6.10 12.00 1.39
CA LEU A 209 6.27 10.94 2.38
C LEU A 209 5.30 9.78 2.11
N LEU A 210 4.02 10.09 1.88
CA LEU A 210 2.97 9.09 1.69
C LEU A 210 3.25 8.13 0.52
N ALA A 211 3.75 8.66 -0.60
CA ALA A 211 4.10 7.83 -1.74
C ALA A 211 5.21 6.83 -1.37
N TYR A 212 6.26 7.31 -0.70
CA TYR A 212 7.35 6.45 -0.25
C TYR A 212 6.88 5.39 0.77
N GLU A 213 6.02 5.76 1.71
CA GLU A 213 5.52 4.86 2.74
C GLU A 213 4.65 3.73 2.17
N LEU A 214 3.73 4.05 1.27
CA LEU A 214 2.86 3.05 0.66
C LEU A 214 3.65 2.02 -0.14
N VAL A 215 4.61 2.47 -0.96
CA VAL A 215 5.46 1.54 -1.72
C VAL A 215 6.38 0.76 -0.77
N SER A 216 6.97 1.42 0.23
CA SER A 216 7.89 0.77 1.18
C SER A 216 7.22 -0.29 2.05
N ILE A 217 6.04 -0.01 2.63
CA ILE A 217 5.33 -0.97 3.48
C ILE A 217 4.83 -2.17 2.66
N THR A 218 4.38 -1.91 1.43
CA THR A 218 3.95 -2.95 0.48
C THR A 218 5.11 -3.86 0.11
N MET A 219 6.23 -3.28 -0.31
CA MET A 219 7.41 -4.07 -0.68
C MET A 219 8.00 -4.80 0.53
N PHE A 220 7.99 -4.19 1.72
CA PHE A 220 8.43 -4.87 2.94
C PHE A 220 7.63 -6.15 3.24
N LYS A 221 6.29 -6.13 3.04
CA LYS A 221 5.47 -7.35 3.17
C LYS A 221 5.88 -8.41 2.16
N VAL A 222 6.03 -8.02 0.90
CA VAL A 222 6.36 -8.94 -0.20
C VAL A 222 7.74 -9.57 0.01
N THR A 223 8.77 -8.76 0.27
CA THR A 223 10.13 -9.27 0.48
C THR A 223 10.20 -10.17 1.73
N ASN A 224 9.49 -9.82 2.81
CA ASN A 224 9.43 -10.66 4.00
C ASN A 224 8.69 -11.97 3.74
N ARG A 225 7.62 -11.97 2.94
CA ARG A 225 6.91 -13.18 2.55
C ARG A 225 7.84 -14.13 1.80
N VAL A 226 8.58 -13.64 0.80
CA VAL A 226 9.54 -14.47 0.04
C VAL A 226 10.64 -15.02 0.94
N ARG A 227 11.20 -14.19 1.83
CA ARG A 227 12.19 -14.63 2.82
C ARG A 227 11.63 -15.67 3.79
N GLN A 228 10.37 -15.54 4.20
CA GLN A 228 9.69 -16.51 5.05
C GLN A 228 9.51 -17.84 4.31
N VAL A 229 9.04 -17.82 3.07
CA VAL A 229 8.90 -19.02 2.22
C VAL A 229 10.25 -19.75 2.11
N LEU A 230 11.34 -19.02 1.87
CA LEU A 230 12.69 -19.63 1.83
C LEU A 230 13.11 -20.22 3.19
N ARG A 231 12.78 -19.57 4.31
CA ARG A 231 13.07 -20.12 5.65
C ARG A 231 12.27 -21.40 5.93
N GLU A 232 10.99 -21.43 5.54
CA GLU A 232 10.14 -22.62 5.69
C GLU A 232 10.62 -23.76 4.79
N ARG A 233 11.01 -23.46 3.55
CA ARG A 233 11.66 -24.41 2.63
C ARG A 233 12.88 -25.09 3.26
N ASN A 234 13.70 -24.34 4.00
CA ASN A 234 14.92 -24.83 4.64
C ASN A 234 14.68 -25.34 6.08
N ASN A 235 13.44 -25.42 6.56
CA ASN A 235 13.14 -25.85 7.92
C ASN A 235 13.09 -27.38 8.02
N MET A 236 14.18 -28.00 8.48
CA MET A 236 14.28 -29.47 8.63
C MET A 236 13.26 -30.09 9.59
N ALA A 237 12.57 -29.28 10.41
CA ALA A 237 11.47 -29.77 11.24
C ALA A 237 10.17 -30.03 10.44
N LEU A 238 10.06 -29.53 9.20
CA LEU A 238 8.92 -29.79 8.33
C LEU A 238 9.11 -31.08 7.52
N PRO A 239 8.03 -31.86 7.28
CA PRO A 239 8.05 -33.01 6.39
C PRO A 239 8.66 -32.65 5.03
N TYR A 240 9.44 -33.56 4.45
CA TYR A 240 10.10 -33.33 3.17
C TYR A 240 9.11 -33.00 2.05
N GLU A 241 7.98 -33.70 1.97
CA GLU A 241 6.91 -33.41 1.00
C GLU A 241 6.38 -31.98 1.11
N GLN A 242 6.22 -31.46 2.34
CA GLN A 242 5.81 -30.08 2.55
C GLN A 242 6.89 -29.10 2.09
N ARG A 243 8.17 -29.39 2.37
CA ARG A 243 9.29 -28.57 1.88
C ARG A 243 9.38 -28.58 0.34
N GLN A 244 9.07 -29.71 -0.29
CA GLN A 244 9.02 -29.84 -1.74
C GLN A 244 7.91 -28.96 -2.34
N GLN A 245 6.70 -28.97 -1.78
CA GLN A 245 5.62 -28.06 -2.21
C GLN A 245 6.00 -26.58 -2.07
N ILE A 246 6.72 -26.23 -1.00
CA ILE A 246 7.21 -24.85 -0.79
C ILE A 246 8.28 -24.49 -1.83
N ASP A 247 9.21 -25.41 -2.11
CA ASP A 247 10.24 -25.23 -3.14
C ASP A 247 9.62 -25.02 -4.53
N GLU A 248 8.59 -25.80 -4.88
CA GLU A 248 7.84 -25.65 -6.13
C GLU A 248 7.12 -24.30 -6.24
N ALA A 249 6.64 -23.73 -5.13
CA ALA A 249 5.97 -22.44 -5.09
C ALA A 249 6.94 -21.23 -5.07
N LEU A 250 8.16 -21.42 -4.57
CA LEU A 250 9.13 -20.35 -4.37
C LEU A 250 9.48 -19.55 -5.64
N PRO A 251 9.67 -20.15 -6.84
CA PRO A 251 9.88 -19.40 -8.08
C PRO A 251 8.76 -18.41 -8.37
N ARG A 252 7.50 -18.78 -8.14
CA ARG A 252 6.34 -17.91 -8.37
C ARG A 252 6.33 -16.72 -7.41
N GLU A 253 6.60 -16.95 -6.13
CA GLU A 253 6.68 -15.88 -5.12
C GLU A 253 7.80 -14.89 -5.43
N ARG A 254 8.96 -15.40 -5.87
CA ARG A 254 10.09 -14.56 -6.30
C ARG A 254 9.78 -13.76 -7.55
N GLN A 255 9.12 -14.37 -8.54
CA GLN A 255 8.72 -13.66 -9.74
C GLN A 255 7.73 -12.53 -9.42
N GLY A 256 6.73 -12.78 -8.57
CA GLY A 256 5.81 -11.73 -8.12
C GLY A 256 6.53 -10.56 -7.42
N MET A 257 7.57 -10.83 -6.63
CA MET A 257 8.42 -9.80 -6.05
C MET A 257 9.19 -9.01 -7.12
N ARG A 258 9.80 -9.69 -8.11
CA ARG A 258 10.54 -9.07 -9.22
C ARG A 258 9.64 -8.18 -10.07
N ASP A 259 8.43 -8.63 -10.38
CA ASP A 259 7.44 -7.88 -11.15
C ASP A 259 7.08 -6.55 -10.47
N LEU A 260 6.99 -6.53 -9.14
CA LEU A 260 6.74 -5.32 -8.37
C LEU A 260 7.94 -4.37 -8.35
N PHE A 261 9.17 -4.88 -8.23
CA PHE A 261 10.38 -4.06 -8.37
C PHE A 261 10.48 -3.45 -9.77
N ALA A 262 10.20 -4.25 -10.81
CA ALA A 262 10.18 -3.79 -12.20
C ALA A 262 9.12 -2.69 -12.41
N ALA A 263 7.90 -2.88 -11.89
CA ALA A 263 6.85 -1.87 -11.98
C ALA A 263 7.23 -0.55 -11.28
N ILE A 264 7.92 -0.60 -10.14
CA ILE A 264 8.45 0.61 -9.48
C ILE A 264 9.52 1.27 -10.34
N GLU A 265 10.48 0.47 -10.84
CA GLU A 265 11.59 0.96 -11.67
C GLU A 265 11.08 1.63 -12.95
N ASP A 266 10.19 0.98 -13.70
CA ASP A 266 9.62 1.50 -14.94
C ASP A 266 8.87 2.82 -14.71
N ALA A 267 8.08 2.89 -13.64
CA ALA A 267 7.31 4.10 -13.31
C ALA A 267 8.20 5.29 -12.97
N VAL A 268 9.34 5.08 -12.28
CA VAL A 268 10.24 6.16 -11.89
C VAL A 268 11.33 6.46 -12.92
N ALA A 269 11.64 5.51 -13.82
CA ALA A 269 12.66 5.68 -14.86
C ALA A 269 12.31 6.82 -15.82
N GLY A 270 11.04 6.92 -16.24
CA GLY A 270 10.56 8.03 -17.08
C GLY A 270 10.74 9.40 -16.41
N VAL A 271 10.46 9.48 -15.11
CA VAL A 271 10.68 10.71 -14.32
C VAL A 271 12.18 11.02 -14.18
N ALA A 272 13.01 10.01 -13.91
CA ALA A 272 14.45 10.17 -13.76
C ALA A 272 15.17 10.60 -15.05
N ALA A 273 14.64 10.18 -16.20
CA ALA A 273 15.13 10.56 -17.53
C ALA A 273 14.69 11.96 -17.95
N GLY A 274 13.71 12.57 -17.25
CA GLY A 274 13.08 13.81 -17.71
C GLY A 274 12.15 13.59 -18.91
N ALA A 275 11.60 12.39 -19.11
CA ALA A 275 10.65 12.15 -20.21
C ALA A 275 9.33 12.93 -20.04
N GLN A 276 9.07 13.45 -18.84
CA GLN A 276 7.95 14.35 -18.54
C GLN A 276 8.26 15.83 -18.88
N ASP A 277 9.46 16.12 -19.40
CA ASP A 277 10.00 17.46 -19.67
C ASP A 277 9.68 17.93 -21.11
N GLU A 278 9.27 17.03 -22.02
CA GLU A 278 8.93 17.38 -23.41
C GLU A 278 7.64 18.23 -23.55
N MET A 279 6.97 18.56 -22.44
CA MET A 279 5.80 19.44 -22.37
C MET A 279 6.10 20.74 -21.59
N VAL A 280 7.20 21.41 -21.96
CA VAL A 280 7.80 22.62 -21.35
C VAL A 280 6.82 23.75 -20.98
N GLU A 281 5.61 23.80 -21.53
CA GLU A 281 4.63 24.87 -21.26
C GLU A 281 3.77 24.71 -19.98
N ARG A 282 4.09 23.79 -19.05
CA ARG A 282 3.14 23.45 -17.95
C ARG A 282 3.71 23.28 -16.53
N TYR A 283 4.93 23.76 -16.24
CA TYR A 283 5.44 23.88 -14.87
C TYR A 283 5.24 25.32 -14.38
N GLU A 284 4.71 25.51 -13.17
CA GLU A 284 4.39 26.85 -12.64
C GLU A 284 5.68 27.67 -12.37
N ASP A 285 6.77 26.97 -12.03
CA ASP A 285 8.10 27.54 -11.75
C ASP A 285 9.17 27.22 -12.83
N GLY A 286 8.78 26.63 -13.97
CA GLY A 286 9.69 26.33 -15.09
C GLY A 286 10.78 25.28 -14.80
N ASP A 287 11.98 25.49 -15.36
CA ASP A 287 13.12 24.55 -15.38
C ASP A 287 13.57 24.04 -13.99
N GLN A 288 13.42 24.86 -12.93
CA GLN A 288 13.83 24.47 -11.57
C GLN A 288 12.96 23.36 -10.99
N GLU A 289 11.66 23.42 -11.28
CA GLU A 289 10.71 22.41 -10.84
C GLU A 289 10.98 21.07 -11.54
N ALA A 290 11.19 21.10 -12.85
CA ALA A 290 11.54 19.94 -13.66
C ALA A 290 12.83 19.26 -13.14
N GLU A 291 13.86 20.04 -12.83
CA GLU A 291 15.12 19.52 -12.26
C GLU A 291 14.91 18.89 -10.87
N MET A 292 14.06 19.46 -10.01
CA MET A 292 13.72 18.85 -8.72
C MET A 292 12.97 17.52 -8.90
N VAL A 293 12.00 17.46 -9.80
CA VAL A 293 11.24 16.25 -10.11
C VAL A 293 12.17 15.15 -10.65
N LYS A 294 13.03 15.49 -11.61
CA LYS A 294 14.04 14.58 -12.16
C LYS A 294 14.99 14.06 -11.09
N MET A 295 15.45 14.93 -10.18
CA MET A 295 16.27 14.57 -9.04
C MET A 295 15.57 13.55 -8.12
N TRP A 296 14.27 13.72 -7.85
CA TRP A 296 13.48 12.74 -7.10
C TRP A 296 13.40 11.40 -7.82
N GLY A 297 13.12 11.40 -9.13
CA GLY A 297 13.13 10.20 -9.97
C GLY A 297 14.45 9.44 -9.87
N GLN A 298 15.58 10.14 -9.99
CA GLN A 298 16.92 9.54 -9.88
C GLN A 298 17.20 8.95 -8.48
N LYS A 299 16.76 9.63 -7.42
CA LYS A 299 16.90 9.13 -6.04
C LYS A 299 16.06 7.87 -5.82
N TRP A 300 14.81 7.88 -6.26
CA TRP A 300 13.93 6.71 -6.22
C TRP A 300 14.54 5.53 -6.96
N LEU A 301 14.97 5.73 -8.21
CA LEU A 301 15.59 4.69 -9.03
C LEU A 301 16.81 4.07 -8.34
N ARG A 302 17.67 4.91 -7.75
CA ARG A 302 18.84 4.44 -7.00
C ARG A 302 18.45 3.58 -5.80
N VAL A 303 17.47 4.02 -5.01
CA VAL A 303 17.03 3.31 -3.79
C VAL A 303 16.40 1.97 -4.15
N TRP A 304 15.51 1.95 -5.14
CA TRP A 304 14.76 0.75 -5.50
C TRP A 304 15.61 -0.29 -6.22
N ARG A 305 16.54 0.11 -7.09
CA ARG A 305 17.54 -0.80 -7.66
C ARG A 305 18.44 -1.43 -6.59
N ARG A 306 18.87 -0.65 -5.61
CA ARG A 306 19.67 -1.18 -4.49
C ARG A 306 18.87 -2.17 -3.65
N LYS A 307 17.61 -1.87 -3.35
CA LYS A 307 16.72 -2.80 -2.64
C LYS A 307 16.50 -4.08 -3.43
N ALA A 308 16.25 -4.00 -4.74
CA ALA A 308 16.13 -5.17 -5.61
C ALA A 308 17.39 -6.04 -5.58
N ALA A 309 18.58 -5.42 -5.72
CA ALA A 309 19.85 -6.13 -5.65
C ALA A 309 20.10 -6.82 -4.30
N VAL A 310 19.69 -6.19 -3.18
CA VAL A 310 19.74 -6.83 -1.86
C VAL A 310 18.84 -8.05 -1.79
N GLU A 311 17.61 -7.98 -2.33
CA GLU A 311 16.73 -9.14 -2.34
C GLU A 311 17.26 -10.26 -3.24
N GLU A 312 17.80 -9.95 -4.43
CA GLU A 312 18.46 -10.96 -5.27
C GLU A 312 19.67 -11.61 -4.58
N ALA A 313 20.40 -10.88 -3.75
CA ALA A 313 21.51 -11.46 -2.97
C ALA A 313 21.04 -12.37 -1.81
N VAL A 314 19.78 -12.26 -1.37
CA VAL A 314 19.23 -13.03 -0.23
C VAL A 314 18.36 -14.20 -0.70
N VAL A 315 17.53 -13.97 -1.71
CA VAL A 315 16.52 -14.92 -2.21
C VAL A 315 16.64 -15.16 -3.72
N GLY A 316 17.73 -14.73 -4.37
CA GLY A 316 17.92 -14.95 -5.81
C GLY A 316 18.17 -16.42 -6.17
N GLU A 317 17.88 -16.76 -7.42
CA GLU A 317 18.04 -18.11 -7.99
C GLU A 317 19.44 -18.68 -7.77
N LEU A 318 20.47 -17.85 -7.96
CA LEU A 318 21.88 -18.25 -7.84
C LEU A 318 22.30 -18.53 -6.39
N VAL A 319 21.52 -18.06 -5.42
CA VAL A 319 21.80 -18.20 -3.99
C VAL A 319 21.06 -19.40 -3.40
N ILE A 320 19.92 -19.77 -4.00
CA ILE A 320 19.11 -20.91 -3.54
C ILE A 320 19.70 -22.20 -4.13
N GLY A 321 20.32 -23.00 -3.27
CA GLY A 321 20.80 -24.34 -3.61
C GLY A 321 19.67 -25.36 -3.78
N PRO A 322 19.98 -26.61 -4.16
CA PRO A 322 18.99 -27.69 -4.23
C PRO A 322 18.28 -27.90 -2.89
N LEU A 323 17.09 -28.50 -2.94
CA LEU A 323 16.38 -28.85 -1.71
C LEU A 323 17.13 -29.97 -1.00
N GLU A 324 17.37 -29.81 0.30
CA GLU A 324 18.10 -30.80 1.10
C GLU A 324 17.19 -31.98 1.44
N GLU A 325 17.57 -33.16 0.96
CA GLU A 325 16.88 -34.43 1.21
C GLU A 325 17.09 -34.92 2.65
N PRO A 326 16.10 -35.60 3.25
CA PRO A 326 16.28 -36.23 4.56
C PRO A 326 17.36 -37.31 4.48
N VAL A 327 18.23 -37.38 5.49
CA VAL A 327 19.22 -38.46 5.61
C VAL A 327 18.48 -39.77 5.82
N VAL A 328 18.51 -40.66 4.82
CA VAL A 328 18.03 -42.04 4.96
C VAL A 328 19.04 -42.79 5.82
N LEU A 329 18.74 -42.96 7.11
CA LEU A 329 19.50 -43.86 7.97
C LEU A 329 19.21 -45.29 7.53
N PRO A 330 20.23 -46.14 7.28
CA PRO A 330 20.01 -47.55 6.98
C PRO A 330 19.20 -48.16 8.13
N GLU A 331 18.10 -48.85 7.80
CA GLU A 331 17.36 -49.64 8.79
C GLU A 331 18.35 -50.57 9.50
N ALA A 332 18.39 -50.49 10.84
CA ALA A 332 19.11 -51.48 11.62
C ALA A 332 18.50 -52.83 11.26
N VAL A 333 19.27 -53.66 10.57
CA VAL A 333 18.90 -55.03 10.20
C VAL A 333 18.43 -55.70 11.49
N ALA A 334 17.13 -55.95 11.59
CA ALA A 334 16.60 -56.78 12.66
C ALA A 334 17.33 -58.12 12.56
N GLU A 335 18.11 -58.47 13.58
CA GLU A 335 18.65 -59.81 13.72
C GLU A 335 17.47 -60.78 13.67
N VAL A 336 17.34 -61.45 12.53
CA VAL A 336 16.39 -62.53 12.33
C VAL A 336 16.85 -63.65 13.27
N GLU A 337 16.00 -63.97 14.24
CA GLU A 337 16.08 -65.19 15.03
C GLU A 337 16.31 -66.38 14.09
N ALA A 338 17.48 -67.04 14.20
CA ALA A 338 17.73 -68.30 13.53
C ALA A 338 16.98 -69.41 14.30
N GLU A 339 15.77 -69.75 13.83
CA GLU A 339 15.12 -71.01 14.17
C GLU A 339 15.88 -72.18 13.51
N ASP A 340 16.02 -73.25 14.32
CA ASP A 340 16.24 -74.67 14.01
C ASP A 340 16.41 -75.09 12.53
N ASP A 341 17.45 -75.89 12.25
CA ASP A 341 17.21 -77.33 12.08
C ASP A 341 18.51 -78.17 12.02
N MET A 342 18.47 -79.30 12.72
CA MET A 342 18.98 -80.64 12.37
C MET A 342 20.22 -80.78 11.45
N ASP A 343 21.26 -81.50 11.88
CA ASP A 343 21.27 -82.98 11.81
C ASP A 343 22.60 -83.68 12.19
N GLN A 344 22.43 -84.80 12.91
CA GLN A 344 23.06 -86.13 12.71
C GLN A 344 24.45 -86.56 13.24
N VAL A 345 24.40 -87.83 13.70
CA VAL A 345 25.38 -88.95 13.77
C VAL A 345 26.24 -89.14 15.04
N ALA A 346 25.79 -90.08 15.90
CA ALA A 346 26.46 -91.34 16.32
C ALA A 346 26.05 -91.77 17.73
#